data_AF-A0A445E1R2-F1
#
_entry.id   AF-A0A445E1R2-F1
#
_cell.length_a   1.000
_cell.length_b   1.000
_cell.length_c   1.000
_cell.angle_alpha   90.00
_cell.angle_beta   90.00
_cell.angle_gamma   90.00
#
_symmetry.space_group_name_H-M   'P 1'
#
loop_
_entity.id
_entity.type
_entity.pdbx_description
1 polymer ?
#
loop_
_entity_poly.entity_id
_entity_poly.type
_entity_poly.pdbx_seq_one_letter_code
_entity_poly.pdbx_strand_id
1 'polypeptide(L)'
;MYQERVSNIAYNIVNGICVPVKDQSAPVYITIGDGGNLEGLATNMTEPQPAYSAYREASFGHAIFDIKNRTHAHYGWHRNQDGYAVEADSMWFFNRFWHADDDSTTHSSH
;
A
#
# COMPACT_ATOMS: atom_id res chain seq x y z
N MET A 1 -4.95 -2.98 -0.44
CA MET A 1 -3.68 -3.67 -0.81
C MET A 1 -2.60 -2.62 -1.07
N TYR A 2 -1.56 -2.53 -0.24
CA TYR A 2 -0.49 -1.54 -0.39
C TYR A 2 0.88 -2.17 -0.64
N GLN A 3 1.77 -1.37 -1.23
CA GLN A 3 3.14 -1.74 -1.57
C GLN A 3 4.16 -1.01 -0.69
N GLU A 4 5.32 -1.60 -0.46
CA GLU A 4 6.46 -0.84 0.09
C GLU A 4 6.86 0.28 -0.88
N ARG A 5 7.57 1.30 -0.38
CA ARG A 5 8.16 2.33 -1.26
C ARG A 5 9.28 1.73 -2.08
N VAL A 6 8.97 1.41 -3.32
CA VAL A 6 9.91 0.83 -4.28
C VAL A 6 9.94 1.64 -5.57
N SER A 7 11.10 1.65 -6.22
CA SER A 7 11.23 2.12 -7.59
C SER A 7 11.83 1.02 -8.46
N ASN A 8 11.49 1.03 -9.75
CA ASN A 8 12.06 0.14 -10.75
C ASN A 8 12.40 0.94 -12.01
N ILE A 9 13.28 1.94 -11.82
CA ILE A 9 13.57 2.98 -12.83
C ILE A 9 15.00 2.91 -13.38
N ALA A 10 15.81 1.95 -12.92
CA ALA A 10 17.21 1.85 -13.29
C ALA A 10 17.45 1.13 -14.63
N TYR A 11 16.41 0.53 -15.23
CA TYR A 11 16.54 -0.23 -16.47
C TYR A 11 16.91 0.65 -17.67
N ASN A 12 17.93 0.24 -18.44
CA ASN A 12 18.38 0.98 -19.63
C ASN A 12 18.57 0.09 -20.88
N ILE A 13 17.78 -0.98 -21.00
CA ILE A 13 17.84 -2.01 -22.06
C ILE A 13 19.02 -2.99 -21.89
N VAL A 14 20.25 -2.50 -21.69
CA VAL A 14 21.46 -3.33 -21.70
C VAL A 14 21.91 -3.79 -20.32
N ASN A 15 21.55 -3.06 -19.25
CA ASN A 15 22.05 -3.34 -17.90
C ASN A 15 21.31 -4.45 -17.16
N GLY A 16 20.13 -4.88 -17.65
CA GLY A 16 19.30 -5.88 -16.99
C GLY A 16 18.78 -5.49 -15.60
N ILE A 17 18.87 -4.21 -15.19
CA ILE A 17 18.44 -3.75 -13.86
C ILE A 17 16.94 -3.48 -13.90
N CYS A 18 16.14 -4.54 -13.83
CA CYS A 18 14.68 -4.51 -13.96
C CYS A 18 13.93 -5.05 -12.73
N VAL A 19 14.63 -5.18 -11.60
CA VAL A 19 14.07 -5.63 -10.32
C VAL A 19 13.75 -4.42 -9.46
N PRO A 20 12.52 -4.31 -8.89
CA PRO A 20 12.19 -3.24 -7.95
C PRO A 20 13.13 -3.21 -6.74
N VAL A 21 13.52 -2.00 -6.33
CA VAL A 21 14.39 -1.75 -5.16
C VAL A 21 13.70 -0.80 -4.19
N LYS A 22 13.99 -0.94 -2.89
CA LYS A 22 13.50 0.00 -1.87
C LYS A 22 14.00 1.41 -2.17
N ASP A 23 13.09 2.38 -2.14
CA ASP A 23 13.38 3.77 -2.49
C ASP A 23 12.48 4.70 -1.67
N GLN A 24 13.04 5.37 -0.66
CA GLN A 24 12.28 6.27 0.23
C GLN A 24 11.73 7.51 -0.49
N SER A 25 12.21 7.80 -1.69
CA SER A 25 11.72 8.89 -2.55
C SER A 25 10.49 8.46 -3.37
N ALA A 26 10.25 7.16 -3.52
CA ALA A 26 9.13 6.63 -4.26
C ALA A 26 7.81 6.82 -3.46
N PRO A 27 6.68 6.99 -4.17
CA PRO A 27 5.37 6.92 -3.52
C PRO A 27 5.08 5.49 -3.06
N VAL A 28 4.13 5.36 -2.14
CA VAL A 28 3.46 4.08 -1.86
C VAL A 28 2.34 3.90 -2.86
N TYR A 29 2.23 2.71 -3.45
CA TYR A 29 1.14 2.36 -4.36
C TYR A 29 0.07 1.58 -3.61
N ILE A 30 -1.18 2.03 -3.69
CA ILE A 30 -2.33 1.40 -3.04
C ILE A 30 -3.36 1.03 -4.11
N THR A 31 -3.86 -0.21 -4.05
CA THR A 31 -5.02 -0.67 -4.82
C THR A 31 -6.22 -0.79 -3.89
N ILE A 32 -7.31 -0.08 -4.24
CA ILE A 32 -8.60 -0.01 -3.54
C ILE A 32 -9.78 -0.14 -4.52
N GLY A 33 -9.67 -1.08 -5.45
CA GLY A 33 -10.70 -1.39 -6.47
C GLY A 33 -11.82 -2.31 -5.96
N ASP A 34 -11.98 -2.41 -4.65
CA ASP A 34 -12.72 -3.44 -3.92
C ASP A 34 -14.08 -2.94 -3.39
N GLY A 35 -14.70 -1.97 -4.07
CA GLY A 35 -15.95 -1.35 -3.63
C GLY A 35 -17.22 -2.20 -3.75
N GLY A 36 -17.14 -3.45 -4.25
CA GLY A 36 -18.33 -4.31 -4.43
C GLY A 36 -18.89 -4.39 -5.84
N ASN A 37 -18.03 -4.41 -6.87
CA ASN A 37 -18.46 -4.53 -8.27
C ASN A 37 -19.09 -5.91 -8.59
N LEU A 38 -19.82 -5.98 -9.71
CA LEU A 38 -20.55 -7.18 -10.15
C LEU A 38 -19.62 -8.32 -10.61
N GLU A 39 -18.42 -7.98 -11.08
CA GLU A 39 -17.40 -8.94 -11.49
C GLU A 39 -16.86 -9.77 -10.31
N GLY A 40 -16.98 -9.23 -9.09
CA GLY A 40 -16.62 -9.92 -7.85
C GLY A 40 -15.18 -9.64 -7.39
N LEU A 41 -14.68 -10.49 -6.48
CA LEU A 41 -13.36 -10.36 -5.88
C LEU A 41 -12.26 -10.95 -6.76
N ALA A 42 -11.13 -10.24 -6.87
CA ALA A 42 -9.91 -10.78 -7.46
C ALA A 42 -9.16 -11.64 -6.43
N THR A 43 -9.43 -12.95 -6.42
CA THR A 43 -8.83 -13.90 -5.45
C THR A 43 -7.53 -14.54 -5.94
N ASN A 44 -7.27 -14.52 -7.24
CA ASN A 44 -6.04 -15.08 -7.81
C ASN A 44 -4.90 -14.07 -7.69
N MET A 45 -3.85 -14.43 -6.95
CA MET A 45 -2.68 -13.58 -6.70
C MET A 45 -1.39 -14.31 -7.10
N THR A 46 -0.39 -13.54 -7.56
CA THR A 46 0.94 -14.09 -7.85
C THR A 46 1.59 -14.63 -6.59
N GLU A 47 2.09 -15.86 -6.64
CA GLU A 47 2.78 -16.54 -5.55
C GLU A 47 4.24 -16.91 -5.91
N PRO A 48 5.20 -16.74 -5.00
CA PRO A 48 5.05 -16.15 -3.66
C PRO A 48 4.76 -14.65 -3.74
N GLN A 49 4.24 -14.06 -2.64
CA GLN A 49 4.08 -12.61 -2.53
C GLN A 49 5.39 -11.89 -2.91
N PRO A 50 5.36 -11.03 -3.94
CA PRO A 50 6.57 -10.32 -4.34
C PRO A 50 6.97 -9.32 -3.25
N ALA A 51 8.27 -9.13 -3.03
CA ALA A 51 8.81 -8.34 -1.93
C ALA A 51 8.34 -6.86 -1.91
N TYR A 52 7.91 -6.31 -3.04
CA TYR A 52 7.35 -4.96 -3.10
C TYR A 52 5.89 -4.89 -2.61
N SER A 53 5.15 -6.00 -2.57
CA SER A 53 3.78 -6.05 -2.05
C SER A 53 3.87 -6.23 -0.56
N ALA A 54 3.37 -5.28 0.23
CA ALA A 54 3.49 -5.32 1.67
C ALA A 54 2.26 -5.99 2.32
N TYR A 55 1.05 -5.60 1.92
CA TYR A 55 -0.19 -6.25 2.36
C TYR A 55 -1.18 -6.43 1.21
N ARG A 56 -1.86 -7.58 1.21
CA ARG A 56 -2.85 -7.95 0.20
C ARG A 56 -3.94 -8.84 0.75
N GLU A 57 -5.18 -8.48 0.45
CA GLU A 57 -6.35 -9.26 0.82
C GLU A 57 -7.45 -9.10 -0.24
N ALA A 58 -8.20 -10.17 -0.51
CA ALA A 58 -9.37 -10.17 -1.38
C ALA A 58 -10.64 -10.10 -0.52
N SER A 59 -10.98 -8.90 -0.08
CA SER A 59 -12.25 -8.57 0.58
C SER A 59 -12.82 -7.30 -0.02
N PHE A 60 -14.14 -7.12 0.08
CA PHE A 60 -14.74 -5.83 -0.25
C PHE A 60 -14.54 -4.85 0.90
N GLY A 61 -14.38 -3.59 0.58
CA GLY A 61 -14.06 -2.58 1.57
C GLY A 61 -13.99 -1.17 1.02
N HIS A 62 -13.47 -0.29 1.85
CA HIS A 62 -13.13 1.09 1.50
C HIS A 62 -11.96 1.57 2.36
N ALA A 63 -11.28 2.62 1.93
CA ALA A 63 -10.17 3.20 2.67
C ALA A 63 -10.40 4.67 2.99
N ILE A 64 -9.81 5.12 4.09
CA ILE A 64 -9.76 6.51 4.52
C ILE A 64 -8.29 6.95 4.52
N PHE A 65 -8.01 8.08 3.87
CA PHE A 65 -6.71 8.74 3.91
C PHE A 65 -6.86 10.10 4.63
N ASP A 66 -6.51 10.12 5.91
CA ASP A 66 -6.77 11.22 6.83
C ASP A 66 -5.50 12.06 7.06
N ILE A 67 -5.44 13.22 6.39
CA ILE A 67 -4.32 14.16 6.50
C ILE A 67 -4.39 14.88 7.84
N LYS A 68 -3.41 14.63 8.71
CA LYS A 68 -3.35 15.27 10.03
C LYS A 68 -2.69 16.64 9.98
N ASN A 69 -1.58 16.74 9.25
CA ASN A 69 -0.80 17.97 9.11
C ASN A 69 0.20 17.84 7.93
N ARG A 70 1.14 18.79 7.80
CA ARG A 70 2.13 18.78 6.71
C ARG A 70 3.08 17.58 6.72
N THR A 71 3.24 16.90 7.86
CA THR A 71 4.19 15.79 8.02
C THR A 71 3.51 14.42 8.09
N HIS A 72 2.27 14.32 8.56
CA HIS A 72 1.59 13.04 8.82
C HIS A 72 0.23 12.94 8.13
N ALA A 73 -0.04 11.77 7.54
CA ALA A 73 -1.37 11.31 7.20
C ALA A 73 -1.57 9.88 7.72
N HIS A 74 -2.80 9.53 8.10
CA HIS A 74 -3.16 8.18 8.52
C HIS A 74 -3.95 7.49 7.41
N TYR A 75 -3.56 6.27 7.05
CA TYR A 75 -4.32 5.42 6.16
C TYR A 75 -4.95 4.29 6.96
N GLY A 76 -6.24 4.04 6.74
CA GLY A 76 -6.95 2.89 7.26
C GLY A 76 -7.84 2.28 6.17
N TRP A 77 -7.80 0.96 6.02
CA TRP A 77 -8.68 0.20 5.15
C TRP A 77 -9.64 -0.65 5.98
N HIS A 78 -10.92 -0.58 5.63
CA HIS A 78 -12.04 -1.16 6.36
C HIS A 78 -12.72 -2.21 5.49
N ARG A 79 -12.78 -3.45 5.97
CA ARG A 79 -13.51 -4.54 5.33
C ARG A 79 -15.01 -4.39 5.57
N ASN A 80 -15.83 -4.75 4.60
CA ASN A 80 -17.28 -4.67 4.72
C ASN A 80 -17.87 -5.64 5.75
N GLN A 81 -17.20 -6.77 5.99
CA GLN A 81 -17.63 -7.76 6.98
C GLN A 81 -17.26 -7.41 8.43
N ASP A 82 -16.40 -6.40 8.64
CA ASP A 82 -15.97 -5.99 9.97
C ASP A 82 -16.89 -4.89 10.55
N GLY A 83 -16.68 -4.55 11.82
CA GLY A 83 -17.33 -3.39 12.41
C GLY A 83 -16.86 -2.08 11.75
N TYR A 84 -17.73 -1.07 11.68
CA TYR A 84 -17.44 0.20 11.00
C TYR A 84 -16.15 0.90 11.44
N ALA A 85 -15.72 0.73 12.70
CA ALA A 85 -14.52 1.35 13.25
C ALA A 85 -13.28 0.43 13.19
N VAL A 86 -13.39 -0.77 12.63
CA VAL A 86 -12.30 -1.74 12.56
C VAL A 86 -11.50 -1.48 11.29
N GLU A 87 -10.21 -1.23 11.46
CA GLU A 87 -9.23 -1.14 10.37
C GLU A 87 -8.58 -2.52 10.22
N ALA A 88 -8.73 -3.14 9.06
CA ALA A 88 -8.07 -4.41 8.75
C ALA A 88 -6.60 -4.22 8.34
N ASP A 89 -6.28 -3.06 7.79
CA ASP A 89 -4.94 -2.64 7.39
C ASP A 89 -4.81 -1.13 7.65
N SER A 90 -3.74 -0.71 8.30
CA SER A 90 -3.46 0.70 8.57
C SER A 90 -1.97 1.02 8.59
N MET A 91 -1.64 2.27 8.30
CA MET A 91 -0.27 2.77 8.32
C MET A 91 -0.23 4.29 8.48
N TRP A 92 0.87 4.79 9.02
CA TRP A 92 1.18 6.21 8.99
C TRP A 92 1.99 6.55 7.75
N PHE A 93 1.64 7.66 7.11
CA PHE A 93 2.39 8.23 6.01
C PHE A 93 3.20 9.41 6.49
N PHE A 94 4.52 9.34 6.30
CA PHE A 94 5.38 10.49 6.52
C PHE A 94 5.57 11.26 5.20
N ASN A 95 5.35 12.57 5.22
CA ASN A 95 5.40 13.39 4.01
C ASN A 95 6.82 13.44 3.41
N ARG A 96 6.98 13.06 2.14
CA ARG A 96 8.30 12.96 1.49
C ARG A 96 9.07 14.28 1.35
N PHE A 97 8.42 15.42 1.53
CA PHE A 97 9.07 16.74 1.50
C PHE A 97 9.34 17.28 2.92
N TRP A 98 8.37 17.18 3.83
CA TRP A 98 8.43 17.79 5.16
C TRP A 98 8.90 16.83 6.27
N HIS A 99 8.89 15.52 6.05
CA HIS A 99 9.26 14.46 6.99
C HIS A 99 9.56 13.15 6.24
N ALA A 100 10.73 13.07 5.59
CA ALA A 100 11.08 11.96 4.69
C ALA A 100 11.65 10.73 5.42
N ASP A 101 11.15 10.44 6.62
CA ASP A 101 11.57 9.28 7.41
C ASP A 101 10.94 7.98 6.86
N ASP A 102 11.54 6.85 7.19
CA ASP A 102 11.05 5.53 6.77
C ASP A 102 9.76 5.17 7.51
N ASP A 103 8.64 5.16 6.78
CA ASP A 103 7.31 4.85 7.30
C ASP A 103 6.94 3.36 7.20
N SER A 104 7.83 2.50 6.66
CA SER A 104 7.57 1.07 6.49
C SER A 104 7.31 0.30 7.79
N THR A 105 7.80 0.81 8.91
CA THR A 105 7.61 0.20 10.24
C THR A 105 6.29 0.59 10.92
N THR A 106 5.53 1.51 10.33
CA THR A 106 4.28 2.01 10.92
C THR A 106 3.05 1.18 10.56
N HIS A 107 3.22 0.16 9.70
CA HIS A 107 2.15 -0.71 9.25
C HIS A 107 1.63 -1.64 10.36
N SER A 108 0.31 -1.79 10.41
CA SER A 108 -0.41 -2.75 11.24
C SER A 108 -1.54 -3.40 10.43
N SER A 109 -1.72 -4.71 10.60
CA SER A 109 -2.82 -5.46 9.97
C SER A 109 -3.50 -6.38 10.99
N HIS A 110 -4.82 -6.52 10.92
CA HIS A 110 -5.68 -7.25 11.86
C HIS A 110 -6.43 -8.44 11.24
#